data_AF-A0A060CJQ2-F1
#
_entry.id   AF-A0A060CJQ2-F1
#
_cell.length_a   1.000
_cell.length_b   1.000
_cell.length_c   1.000
_cell.angle_alpha   90.00
_cell.angle_beta   90.00
_cell.angle_gamma   90.00
#
_symmetry.space_group_name_H-M   'P 1'
#
loop_
_entity.id
_entity.type
_entity.pdbx_description
1 polymer ?
#
loop_
_entity_poly.entity_id
_entity_poly.type
_entity_poly.pdbx_seq_one_letter_code
_entity_poly.pdbx_strand_id
1 'polypeptide(L)'
;LDTSKWNVRDGEYLSQDSGYLLAANVSARDGNLAIQAKPESYGGRPYTTGYVDTNGLYALPDSFRVEARAKVPMEQGMWSGPLWLRPSDRSDGEIDLGETTNIRGQGPTAHHTIHTGYGADHRRFKSMVSFASLGDRSGTGWHTYVVR
;
A
#
# COMPACT_ATOMS: atom_id res chain seq x y z
N LEU A 1 -12.22 1.00 13.18
CA LEU A 1 -11.89 1.90 12.07
C LEU A 1 -13.07 2.85 11.89
N ASP A 2 -12.83 4.14 11.67
CA ASP A 2 -13.92 5.11 11.43
C ASP A 2 -14.47 4.93 10.01
N THR A 3 -15.59 4.23 9.89
CA THR A 3 -16.21 3.90 8.59
C THR A 3 -16.90 5.09 7.93
N SER A 4 -17.00 6.25 8.60
CA SER A 4 -17.40 7.50 7.94
C SER A 4 -16.29 8.07 7.05
N LYS A 5 -15.04 7.61 7.25
CA LYS A 5 -13.85 8.08 6.51
C LYS A 5 -13.23 7.01 5.62
N TRP A 6 -13.40 5.74 5.98
CA TRP A 6 -12.75 4.62 5.32
C TRP A 6 -13.73 3.53 4.92
N ASN A 7 -13.60 3.06 3.70
CA ASN A 7 -14.17 1.81 3.24
C ASN A 7 -13.24 0.66 3.63
N VAL A 8 -13.81 -0.44 4.13
CA VAL A 8 -13.11 -1.72 4.27
C VAL A 8 -13.56 -2.60 3.10
N ARG A 9 -12.62 -3.02 2.24
CA ARG A 9 -12.92 -3.93 1.12
C ARG A 9 -13.07 -5.36 1.64
N ASP A 10 -14.03 -6.09 1.07
CA ASP A 10 -14.40 -7.43 1.52
C ASP A 10 -15.01 -8.24 0.37
N GLY A 11 -14.67 -9.53 0.27
CA GLY A 11 -15.28 -10.41 -0.73
C GLY A 11 -14.76 -10.21 -2.16
N GLU A 12 -13.60 -9.58 -2.32
CA GLU A 12 -13.03 -9.26 -3.64
C GLU A 12 -11.51 -9.49 -3.67
N TYR A 13 -10.88 -9.25 -4.81
CA TYR A 13 -9.44 -9.40 -4.97
C TYR A 13 -8.86 -8.45 -6.03
N LEU A 14 -7.56 -8.19 -5.93
CA LEU A 14 -6.81 -7.43 -6.93
C LEU A 14 -6.15 -8.38 -7.93
N SER A 15 -6.07 -8.00 -9.21
CA SER A 15 -5.47 -8.87 -10.23
C SER A 15 -3.93 -8.93 -10.15
N GLN A 16 -3.32 -8.00 -9.42
CA GLN A 16 -1.87 -7.80 -9.36
C GLN A 16 -1.19 -8.55 -8.21
N ASP A 17 -1.96 -9.15 -7.29
CA ASP A 17 -1.43 -9.89 -6.16
C ASP A 17 -2.03 -11.31 -6.07
N SER A 18 -1.67 -12.05 -5.01
CA SER A 18 -2.20 -13.38 -4.70
C SER A 18 -3.12 -13.39 -3.47
N GLY A 19 -3.58 -12.22 -3.02
CA GLY A 19 -4.42 -12.05 -1.84
C GLY A 19 -5.90 -11.98 -2.18
N TYR A 20 -6.73 -12.55 -1.32
CA TYR A 20 -8.16 -12.28 -1.27
C TYR A 20 -8.46 -11.27 -0.16
N LEU A 21 -9.27 -10.25 -0.44
CA LEU A 21 -9.56 -9.16 0.50
C LEU A 21 -10.66 -9.60 1.46
N LEU A 22 -10.34 -9.63 2.75
CA LEU A 22 -11.28 -9.93 3.82
C LEU A 22 -11.29 -8.80 4.84
N ALA A 23 -12.48 -8.31 5.21
CA ALA A 23 -12.64 -7.32 6.28
C ALA A 23 -12.09 -7.84 7.61
N ALA A 24 -12.14 -9.16 7.84
CA ALA A 24 -11.56 -9.83 9.02
C ALA A 24 -10.04 -9.65 9.16
N ASN A 25 -9.35 -9.23 8.09
CA ASN A 25 -7.93 -8.92 8.07
C ASN A 25 -7.62 -7.43 8.26
N VAL A 26 -8.65 -6.62 8.56
CA VAL A 26 -8.54 -5.20 8.89
C VAL A 26 -8.97 -4.98 10.33
N SER A 27 -8.11 -4.32 11.12
CA SER A 27 -8.46 -3.94 12.49
C SER A 27 -7.87 -2.57 12.84
N ALA A 28 -8.48 -1.88 13.80
CA ALA A 28 -7.92 -0.68 14.39
C ALA A 28 -7.75 -0.92 15.89
N ARG A 29 -6.51 -0.82 16.38
CA ARG A 29 -6.17 -1.03 17.79
C ARG A 29 -5.03 -0.10 18.20
N ASP A 30 -5.09 0.40 19.42
CA ASP A 30 -4.04 1.24 20.01
C ASP A 30 -3.65 2.43 19.12
N GLY A 31 -4.64 3.06 18.48
CA GLY A 31 -4.43 4.20 17.58
C GLY A 31 -3.84 3.84 16.21
N ASN A 32 -3.66 2.56 15.89
CA ASN A 32 -3.09 2.10 14.62
C ASN A 32 -4.10 1.29 13.80
N LEU A 33 -4.10 1.52 12.49
CA LEU A 33 -4.68 0.59 11.52
C LEU A 33 -3.72 -0.60 11.35
N ALA A 34 -4.26 -1.81 11.41
CA ALA A 34 -3.53 -3.05 11.15
C ALA A 34 -4.19 -3.78 9.99
N ILE A 35 -3.39 -4.03 8.94
CA ILE A 35 -3.71 -4.87 7.80
C ILE A 35 -2.89 -6.14 7.93
N GLN A 36 -3.54 -7.30 7.90
CA GLN A 36 -2.89 -8.58 8.13
C GLN A 36 -2.99 -9.48 6.90
N ALA A 37 -1.84 -9.85 6.32
CA ALA A 37 -1.79 -10.95 5.36
C ALA A 37 -1.67 -12.30 6.07
N LYS A 38 -2.32 -13.34 5.55
CA LYS A 38 -2.28 -14.71 6.10
C LYS A 38 -2.12 -15.74 4.98
N PRO A 39 -1.33 -16.82 5.18
CA PRO A 39 -1.33 -17.99 4.30
C PRO A 39 -2.62 -18.80 4.55
N GLU A 40 -3.71 -18.32 3.95
CA GLU A 40 -5.06 -18.85 4.10
C GLU A 40 -5.69 -18.91 2.72
N SER A 41 -6.09 -20.11 2.29
CA SER A 41 -6.73 -20.28 0.99
C SER A 41 -8.18 -19.84 1.04
N TYR A 42 -8.56 -18.83 0.25
CA TYR A 42 -9.92 -18.33 0.16
C TYR A 42 -10.23 -17.80 -1.24
N GLY A 43 -11.44 -18.04 -1.75
CA GLY A 43 -11.88 -17.51 -3.05
C GLY A 43 -10.97 -17.86 -4.22
N GLY A 44 -10.32 -19.04 -4.19
CA GLY A 44 -9.38 -19.49 -5.21
C GLY A 44 -7.97 -18.89 -5.12
N ARG A 45 -7.67 -18.12 -4.07
CA ARG A 45 -6.36 -17.49 -3.84
C ARG A 45 -5.63 -18.13 -2.67
N PRO A 46 -4.29 -18.20 -2.69
CA PRO A 46 -3.49 -18.86 -1.66
C PRO A 46 -3.26 -18.03 -0.39
N TYR A 47 -3.59 -16.73 -0.41
CA TYR A 47 -3.45 -15.84 0.75
C TYR A 47 -4.73 -15.02 0.94
N THR A 48 -4.94 -14.55 2.18
CA THR A 48 -5.90 -13.48 2.49
C THR A 48 -5.16 -12.25 2.98
N THR A 49 -5.73 -11.07 2.75
CA THR A 49 -5.20 -9.79 3.24
C THR A 49 -6.35 -8.82 3.53
N GLY A 50 -6.03 -7.64 4.06
CA GLY A 50 -6.96 -6.54 4.23
C GLY A 50 -6.66 -5.40 3.27
N TYR A 51 -7.64 -4.56 3.01
CA TYR A 51 -7.47 -3.35 2.19
C TYR A 51 -8.50 -2.30 2.61
N VAL A 52 -8.08 -1.05 2.64
CA VAL A 52 -8.96 0.09 2.93
C VAL A 52 -8.73 1.21 1.93
N ASP A 53 -9.77 2.00 1.64
CA ASP A 53 -9.66 3.21 0.83
C ASP A 53 -10.68 4.27 1.25
N THR A 54 -10.64 5.41 0.59
CA THR A 54 -11.58 6.52 0.79
C THR A 54 -12.47 6.78 -0.43
N ASN A 55 -12.59 5.81 -1.35
CA ASN A 55 -13.36 5.97 -2.58
C ASN A 55 -14.81 6.39 -2.29
N GLY A 56 -15.24 7.53 -2.85
CA GLY A 56 -16.57 8.07 -2.62
C GLY A 56 -16.80 8.73 -1.25
N LEU A 57 -15.79 8.72 -0.36
CA LEU A 57 -15.85 9.34 0.97
C LEU A 57 -15.00 10.61 1.05
N TYR A 58 -13.79 10.57 0.50
CA TYR A 58 -12.85 11.68 0.54
C TYR A 58 -11.86 11.64 -0.62
N ALA A 59 -11.64 12.82 -1.22
CA ALA A 59 -10.61 13.07 -2.22
C ALA A 59 -9.71 14.21 -1.71
N LEU A 60 -8.42 14.10 -1.97
CA LEU A 60 -7.48 15.17 -1.69
C LEU A 60 -7.73 16.34 -2.66
N PRO A 61 -7.50 17.60 -2.24
CA PRO A 61 -7.47 18.74 -3.15
C PRO A 61 -6.27 18.66 -4.10
N ASP A 62 -6.23 19.51 -5.13
CA ASP A 62 -5.14 19.52 -6.14
C ASP A 62 -3.76 19.88 -5.56
N SER A 63 -3.72 20.54 -4.40
CA SER A 63 -2.50 20.82 -3.66
C SER A 63 -2.61 20.24 -2.26
N PHE A 64 -1.73 19.30 -1.94
CA PHE A 64 -1.81 18.52 -0.73
C PHE A 64 -0.42 18.17 -0.20
N ARG A 65 -0.37 17.89 1.09
CA ARG A 65 0.73 17.16 1.72
C ARG A 65 0.12 16.00 2.48
N VAL A 66 0.63 14.80 2.23
CA VAL A 66 0.17 13.60 2.92
C VAL A 66 1.36 12.91 3.56
N GLU A 67 1.16 12.49 4.80
CA GLU A 67 2.12 11.72 5.58
C GLU A 67 1.45 10.44 6.06
N ALA A 68 2.10 9.30 5.83
CA ALA A 68 1.72 8.04 6.42
C ALA A 68 2.89 7.52 7.27
N ARG A 69 2.64 7.24 8.55
CA ARG A 69 3.61 6.57 9.41
C ARG A 69 3.23 5.10 9.54
N ALA A 70 4.08 4.21 9.04
CA ALA A 70 3.81 2.78 9.00
C ALA A 70 5.06 1.98 9.37
N LYS A 71 4.84 0.80 9.93
CA LYS A 71 5.82 -0.30 9.94
C LYS A 71 5.26 -1.41 9.09
N VAL A 72 6.11 -2.04 8.28
CA VAL A 72 5.69 -3.06 7.33
C VAL A 72 6.51 -4.33 7.51
N PRO A 73 5.93 -5.51 7.25
CA PRO A 73 6.69 -6.74 7.21
C PRO A 73 7.57 -6.80 5.96
N MET A 74 8.75 -7.41 6.08
CA MET A 74 9.74 -7.58 5.00
C MET A 74 9.96 -9.06 4.70
N GLU A 75 8.90 -9.86 4.74
CA GLU A 75 8.99 -11.29 4.41
C GLU A 75 9.06 -11.51 2.89
N GLN A 76 9.63 -12.64 2.49
CA GLN A 76 9.73 -12.99 1.07
C GLN A 76 8.33 -13.07 0.42
N GLY A 77 8.17 -12.38 -0.72
CA GLY A 77 6.92 -12.36 -1.48
C GLY A 77 5.89 -11.33 -0.98
N MET A 78 6.19 -10.61 0.10
CA MET A 78 5.35 -9.49 0.53
C MET A 78 5.62 -8.23 -0.30
N TRP A 79 4.53 -7.59 -0.68
CA TRP A 79 4.48 -6.25 -1.26
C TRP A 79 3.49 -5.46 -0.44
N SER A 80 3.99 -4.55 0.40
CA SER A 80 3.14 -3.69 1.23
C SER A 80 3.10 -2.30 0.60
N GLY A 81 1.91 -1.77 0.37
CA GLY A 81 1.69 -0.37 0.00
C GLY A 81 1.17 0.42 1.21
N PRO A 82 2.03 0.96 2.11
CA PRO A 82 1.60 1.81 3.21
C PRO A 82 0.58 2.87 2.83
N LEU A 83 0.77 3.51 1.67
CA LEU A 83 -0.16 4.47 1.10
C LEU A 83 0.15 4.68 -0.38
N TRP A 84 -0.91 4.78 -1.16
CA TRP A 84 -0.91 5.15 -2.57
C TRP A 84 -2.18 5.96 -2.84
N LEU A 85 -2.15 6.77 -3.89
CA LEU A 85 -3.21 7.73 -4.21
C LEU A 85 -3.60 7.57 -5.69
N ARG A 86 -4.90 7.63 -5.96
CA ARG A 86 -5.43 7.68 -7.33
C ARG A 86 -6.47 8.78 -7.48
N PRO A 87 -6.59 9.37 -8.67
CA PRO A 87 -7.69 10.25 -9.01
C PRO A 87 -9.01 9.49 -8.94
N SER A 88 -10.10 10.23 -8.70
CA SER A 88 -11.44 9.65 -8.53
C SER A 88 -11.96 8.96 -9.81
N ASP A 89 -11.51 9.41 -10.99
CA ASP A 89 -11.77 8.76 -12.29
C ASP A 89 -11.01 7.44 -12.47
N ARG A 90 -10.01 7.18 -11.62
CA ARG A 90 -9.08 6.05 -11.67
C ARG A 90 -8.19 5.98 -12.92
N SER A 91 -8.48 6.68 -14.01
CA SER A 91 -7.71 6.59 -15.26
C SER A 91 -6.45 7.43 -15.24
N ASP A 92 -6.46 8.54 -14.49
CA ASP A 92 -5.50 9.64 -14.69
C ASP A 92 -4.19 9.47 -13.90
N GLY A 93 -3.83 8.22 -13.61
CA GLY A 93 -2.54 7.85 -13.03
C GLY A 93 -2.63 7.39 -11.57
N GLU A 94 -1.47 7.40 -10.91
CA GLU A 94 -1.28 6.89 -9.55
C GLU A 94 -0.03 7.50 -8.92
N ILE A 95 -0.08 7.79 -7.62
CA ILE A 95 1.07 8.21 -6.83
C ILE A 95 1.27 7.19 -5.72
N ASP A 96 2.34 6.43 -5.83
CA ASP A 96 2.79 5.48 -4.83
C ASP A 96 3.68 6.19 -3.83
N LEU A 97 3.11 6.58 -2.69
CA LEU A 97 3.86 7.20 -1.60
C LEU A 97 4.86 6.23 -0.99
N GLY A 98 4.56 4.94 -1.01
CA GLY A 98 5.47 3.91 -0.58
C GLY A 98 4.96 2.55 -0.98
N GLU A 99 5.81 1.81 -1.68
CA GLU A 99 5.67 0.38 -1.91
C GLU A 99 6.92 -0.31 -1.39
N THR A 100 6.79 -1.32 -0.55
CA THR A 100 7.95 -1.96 0.05
C THR A 100 8.12 -3.39 -0.41
N THR A 101 9.37 -3.76 -0.68
CA THR A 101 9.75 -5.11 -1.10
C THR A 101 10.99 -5.58 -0.35
N ASN A 102 11.09 -6.89 -0.13
CA ASN A 102 12.35 -7.51 0.29
C ASN A 102 12.79 -8.56 -0.72
N ILE A 103 13.55 -8.11 -1.73
CA ILE A 103 14.03 -8.98 -2.81
C ILE A 103 15.40 -9.55 -2.39
N ARG A 104 15.55 -10.87 -2.53
CA ARG A 104 16.82 -11.57 -2.25
C ARG A 104 17.98 -10.90 -2.98
N GLY A 105 19.01 -10.52 -2.25
CA GLY A 105 20.21 -9.86 -2.76
C GLY A 105 20.13 -8.33 -2.84
N GLN A 106 18.93 -7.73 -2.76
CA GLN A 106 18.75 -6.28 -2.68
C GLN A 106 18.48 -5.82 -1.24
N GLY A 107 17.82 -6.68 -0.45
CA GLY A 107 17.37 -6.36 0.89
C GLY A 107 16.09 -5.49 0.90
N PRO A 108 15.66 -5.02 2.09
CA PRO A 108 14.46 -4.21 2.25
C PRO A 108 14.59 -2.85 1.55
N THR A 109 13.64 -2.54 0.67
CA THR A 109 13.58 -1.28 -0.06
C THR A 109 12.16 -0.70 -0.06
N ALA A 110 12.09 0.64 -0.09
CA ALA A 110 10.88 1.39 -0.41
C ALA A 110 11.00 1.95 -1.83
N HIS A 111 9.94 1.85 -2.60
CA HIS A 111 9.78 2.43 -3.92
C HIS A 111 8.75 3.55 -3.83
N HIS A 112 9.04 4.63 -4.54
CA HIS A 112 8.15 5.76 -4.74
C HIS A 112 7.95 5.89 -6.25
N THR A 113 6.71 5.78 -6.70
CA THR A 113 6.42 5.75 -8.14
C THR A 113 5.32 6.76 -8.45
N ILE A 114 5.48 7.48 -9.57
CA ILE A 114 4.41 8.25 -10.18
C ILE A 114 4.08 7.58 -11.51
N HIS A 115 2.83 7.16 -11.66
CA HIS A 115 2.26 6.68 -12.90
C HIS A 115 1.48 7.81 -13.58
N THR A 116 1.76 8.04 -14.86
CA THR A 116 0.88 8.89 -15.68
C THR A 116 -0.43 8.17 -15.98
N GLY A 117 -1.36 8.84 -16.68
CA GLY A 117 -2.60 8.23 -17.15
C GLY A 117 -2.39 6.83 -17.75
N TYR A 118 -3.22 5.88 -17.33
CA TYR A 118 -3.18 4.50 -17.80
C TYR A 118 -3.69 4.42 -19.24
N GLY A 119 -2.91 3.81 -20.14
CA GLY A 119 -3.22 3.74 -21.56
C GLY A 119 -1.98 3.42 -22.39
N ALA A 120 -2.06 3.66 -23.71
CA ALA A 120 -0.97 3.37 -24.64
C ALA A 120 0.32 4.16 -24.32
N ASP A 121 0.18 5.39 -23.82
CA ASP A 121 1.30 6.29 -23.50
C ASP A 121 1.70 6.27 -22.01
N HIS A 122 1.33 5.21 -21.28
CA HIS A 122 1.63 5.08 -19.85
C HIS A 122 3.14 5.17 -19.57
N ARG A 123 3.51 6.02 -18.61
CA ARG A 123 4.88 6.19 -18.13
C ARG A 123 4.93 6.06 -16.61
N ARG A 124 6.10 5.68 -16.12
CA ARG A 124 6.41 5.55 -14.68
C ARG A 124 7.71 6.27 -14.35
N PHE A 125 7.66 7.13 -13.34
CA PHE A 125 8.82 7.79 -12.74
C PHE A 125 9.04 7.18 -11.37
N LYS A 126 10.18 6.54 -11.16
CA LYS A 126 10.44 5.75 -9.94
C LYS A 126 11.69 6.23 -9.22
N SER A 127 11.62 6.24 -7.90
CA SER A 127 12.74 6.36 -6.98
C SER A 127 12.72 5.18 -6.02
N MET A 128 13.89 4.78 -5.54
CA MET A 128 14.05 3.66 -4.62
C MET A 128 15.00 4.05 -3.50
N VAL A 129 14.64 3.73 -2.27
CA VAL A 129 15.43 3.97 -1.07
C VAL A 129 15.64 2.65 -0.35
N SER A 130 16.88 2.35 0.03
CA SER A 130 17.17 1.21 0.90
C SER A 130 16.92 1.61 2.35
N PHE A 131 16.18 0.79 3.11
CA PHE A 131 16.00 1.06 4.54
C PHE A 131 17.33 1.03 5.30
N ALA A 132 18.33 0.27 4.81
CA ALA A 132 19.68 0.28 5.38
C ALA A 132 20.34 1.66 5.34
N SER A 133 20.09 2.47 4.30
CA SER A 133 20.57 3.86 4.23
C SER A 133 19.88 4.79 5.21
N LEU A 134 18.72 4.40 5.73
CA LEU A 134 17.97 5.09 6.79
C LEU A 134 18.36 4.58 8.19
N GLY A 135 19.36 3.70 8.29
CA GLY A 135 19.78 3.10 9.56
C GLY A 135 18.94 1.89 10.00
N ASP A 136 17.98 1.45 9.21
CA ASP A 136 17.13 0.29 9.49
C ASP A 136 17.40 -0.85 8.50
N ARG A 137 18.35 -1.74 8.81
CA ARG A 137 18.69 -2.85 7.91
C ARG A 137 17.58 -3.90 7.77
N SER A 138 16.66 -4.02 8.73
CA SER A 138 15.53 -4.95 8.61
C SER A 138 14.37 -4.33 7.83
N GLY A 139 14.27 -3.01 7.78
CA GLY A 139 13.17 -2.27 7.14
C GLY A 139 11.82 -2.41 7.84
N THR A 140 11.79 -3.07 8.99
CA THR A 140 10.57 -3.40 9.75
C THR A 140 10.26 -2.39 10.86
N GLY A 141 11.10 -1.35 10.99
CA GLY A 141 10.87 -0.23 11.89
C GLY A 141 9.69 0.64 11.47
N TRP A 142 9.39 1.63 12.31
CA TRP A 142 8.46 2.69 11.95
C TRP A 142 9.15 3.71 11.06
N HIS A 143 8.55 3.98 9.90
CA HIS A 143 9.00 4.97 8.93
C HIS A 143 7.85 5.91 8.57
N THR A 144 8.19 7.14 8.17
CA THR A 144 7.22 8.13 7.69
C THR A 144 7.42 8.35 6.19
N TYR A 145 6.37 8.12 5.41
CA TYR A 145 6.31 8.31 3.97
C TYR A 145 5.59 9.63 3.69
N VAL A 146 6.17 10.51 2.87
CA VAL A 146 5.67 11.89 2.67
C VAL A 146 5.65 12.24 1.19
N VAL A 147 4.55 12.86 0.74
CA VAL A 147 4.46 13.58 -0.55
C VAL A 147 3.96 15.02 -0.32
N ARG A 148 4.39 15.96 -1.16
CA ARG A 148 3.98 17.37 -1.14
C ARG A 148 4.07 17.99 -2.53
#